data_AF-A0A3M8WU59-F1
#
_entry.id   AF-A0A3M8WU59-F1
#
_cell.length_a   1.000
_cell.length_b   1.000
_cell.length_c   1.000
_cell.angle_alpha   90.00
_cell.angle_beta   90.00
_cell.angle_gamma   90.00
#
_symmetry.space_group_name_H-M   'P 1'
#
loop_
_entity.id
_entity.type
_entity.pdbx_description
1 polymer ?
#
loop_
_entity_poly.entity_id
_entity_poly.type
_entity_poly.pdbx_seq_one_letter_code
_entity_poly.pdbx_strand_id
1 'polypeptide(L)'
;MTGSSAHGDNTSPYDTFLARLGRKASAAECEQWARDHDSDLDVPRALIHAGWERSQAGAHAQALALLRRALERGGEQTRNAQVGIIEQLYTLGRTSEGHTARDALRAELDAATPPDLWIYNEMVELLSEVTDAQPQAALEWCEAALARAEAEECGEDAADHRQGLLINRSVVREQLGLEPDELDQAVEAEADRDALEVLGQLRDRLDAPLSDDGPVDGVVLRWTRVDFPMARRRWPETTVEYGDDYETYAAKLQRTAQRWSTSGAVRVRMVTSTLADYDAYVQHSGENPGDPETRIRYASWRAREFEQETLFWPPARNGPCWCESGRKYKKCCGDPARN
;
A
#
# COMPACT_ATOMS: atom_id res chain seq x y z
N MET A 1 -10.74 4.97 43.78
CA MET A 1 -11.80 4.16 43.16
C MET A 1 -11.81 4.50 41.69
N THR A 2 -11.24 3.60 40.91
CA THR A 2 -10.97 3.66 39.48
C THR A 2 -12.26 3.41 38.70
N GLY A 3 -12.74 4.43 37.99
CA GLY A 3 -13.75 4.27 36.94
C GLY A 3 -13.04 3.93 35.64
N SER A 4 -12.80 2.64 35.41
CA SER A 4 -12.37 2.11 34.13
C SER A 4 -13.56 2.19 33.17
N SER A 5 -13.52 3.14 32.23
CA SER A 5 -14.47 3.19 31.11
C SER A 5 -14.07 2.13 30.10
N ALA A 6 -14.68 0.95 30.23
CA ALA A 6 -14.61 -0.12 29.25
C ALA A 6 -15.13 0.42 27.90
N HIS A 7 -14.21 0.67 26.96
CA HIS A 7 -14.53 0.76 25.55
C HIS A 7 -14.87 -0.67 25.11
N GLY A 8 -16.16 -1.01 25.15
CA GLY A 8 -16.64 -2.27 24.59
C GLY A 8 -16.40 -2.24 23.09
N ASP A 9 -15.67 -3.23 22.58
CA ASP A 9 -15.63 -3.60 21.16
C ASP A 9 -17.07 -3.75 20.65
N ASN A 10 -17.63 -2.68 20.08
CA ASN A 10 -18.92 -2.74 19.42
C ASN A 10 -18.67 -3.14 17.96
N THR A 11 -18.20 -4.37 17.77
CA THR A 11 -18.01 -4.97 16.45
C THR A 11 -19.37 -5.03 15.76
N SER A 12 -19.52 -4.30 14.66
CA SER A 12 -20.78 -4.25 13.94
C SER A 12 -21.15 -5.60 13.29
N PRO A 13 -22.42 -5.79 12.89
CA PRO A 13 -22.83 -6.98 12.14
C PRO A 13 -22.01 -7.19 10.85
N TYR A 14 -21.61 -6.10 10.19
CA TYR A 14 -20.78 -6.18 9.00
C TYR A 14 -19.32 -6.54 9.32
N ASP A 15 -18.75 -6.01 10.41
CA ASP A 15 -17.39 -6.39 10.85
C ASP A 15 -17.33 -7.88 11.23
N THR A 16 -18.37 -8.38 11.90
CA THR A 16 -18.51 -9.81 12.24
C THR A 16 -18.55 -10.66 10.98
N PHE A 17 -19.25 -10.21 9.95
CA PHE A 17 -19.29 -10.87 8.65
C PHE A 17 -17.91 -10.91 7.99
N LEU A 18 -17.19 -9.78 7.95
CA LEU A 18 -15.84 -9.71 7.38
C LEU A 18 -14.84 -10.58 8.14
N ALA A 19 -14.87 -10.54 9.48
CA ALA A 19 -14.01 -11.37 10.32
C ALA A 19 -14.24 -12.86 10.09
N ARG A 20 -15.51 -13.29 9.91
CA ARG A 20 -15.85 -14.69 9.66
C ARG A 20 -15.33 -15.20 8.31
N LEU A 21 -15.20 -14.34 7.31
CA LEU A 21 -14.65 -14.75 6.01
C LEU A 21 -13.17 -15.13 6.11
N GLY A 22 -12.40 -14.47 6.99
CA GLY A 22 -10.96 -14.72 7.14
C GLY A 22 -10.14 -14.42 5.87
N ARG A 23 -10.74 -13.73 4.90
CA ARG A 23 -10.16 -13.29 3.63
C ARG A 23 -10.88 -12.03 3.16
N LYS A 24 -10.35 -11.39 2.12
CA LYS A 24 -11.04 -10.31 1.42
C LYS A 24 -12.42 -10.78 0.93
N ALA A 25 -13.45 -9.99 1.24
CA ALA A 25 -14.80 -10.21 0.75
C ALA A 25 -14.89 -9.80 -0.73
N SER A 26 -15.61 -10.57 -1.53
CA SER A 26 -15.89 -10.20 -2.92
C SER A 26 -17.05 -9.21 -3.01
N ALA A 27 -17.15 -8.47 -4.12
CA ALA A 27 -18.28 -7.58 -4.37
C ALA A 27 -19.64 -8.28 -4.20
N ALA A 28 -19.78 -9.50 -4.73
CA ALA A 28 -21.04 -10.25 -4.65
C ALA A 28 -21.43 -10.60 -3.22
N GLU A 29 -20.45 -10.92 -2.37
CA GLU A 29 -20.68 -11.22 -0.95
C GLU A 29 -21.11 -9.98 -0.17
N CYS A 30 -20.47 -8.83 -0.41
CA CYS A 30 -20.86 -7.55 0.20
C CYS A 30 -22.24 -7.08 -0.26
N GLU A 31 -22.55 -7.21 -1.55
CA GLU A 31 -23.88 -6.91 -2.10
C GLU A 31 -24.96 -7.83 -1.53
N GLN A 32 -24.64 -9.11 -1.36
CA GLN A 32 -25.57 -10.07 -0.76
C GLN A 32 -25.82 -9.73 0.70
N TRP A 33 -24.77 -9.44 1.47
CA TRP A 33 -24.90 -9.00 2.85
C TRP A 33 -25.79 -7.77 2.96
N ALA A 34 -25.57 -6.76 2.11
CA ALA A 34 -26.38 -5.54 2.09
C ALA A 34 -27.87 -5.80 1.77
N ARG A 35 -28.18 -6.79 0.91
CA ARG A 35 -29.57 -7.20 0.62
C ARG A 35 -30.21 -7.91 1.81
N ASP A 36 -29.46 -8.76 2.49
CA ASP A 36 -29.96 -9.55 3.62
C ASP A 36 -30.15 -8.70 4.88
N HIS A 37 -29.52 -7.53 4.94
CA HIS A 37 -29.51 -6.61 6.08
C HIS A 37 -30.00 -5.21 5.71
N ASP A 38 -31.02 -5.07 4.83
CA ASP A 38 -31.41 -3.77 4.22
C ASP A 38 -31.70 -2.62 5.21
N SER A 39 -32.06 -2.94 6.45
CA SER A 39 -32.32 -1.97 7.52
C SER A 39 -31.11 -1.65 8.41
N ASP A 40 -29.97 -2.29 8.16
CA ASP A 40 -28.76 -2.15 8.96
C ASP A 40 -28.01 -0.86 8.59
N LEU A 41 -27.42 -0.20 9.59
CA LEU A 41 -26.68 1.05 9.42
C LEU A 41 -25.39 0.88 8.62
N ASP A 42 -24.89 -0.35 8.50
CA ASP A 42 -23.69 -0.68 7.72
C ASP A 42 -23.96 -0.99 6.25
N VAL A 43 -25.22 -0.98 5.80
CA VAL A 43 -25.54 -1.17 4.37
C VAL A 43 -24.76 -0.22 3.46
N PRO A 44 -24.63 1.09 3.74
CA PRO A 44 -23.79 1.99 2.96
C PRO A 44 -22.33 1.53 2.89
N ARG A 45 -21.75 1.09 4.02
CA ARG A 45 -20.37 0.60 4.11
C ARG A 45 -20.16 -0.67 3.29
N ALA A 46 -21.11 -1.59 3.32
CA ALA A 46 -21.08 -2.79 2.50
C ALA A 46 -21.20 -2.49 1.00
N LEU A 47 -22.07 -1.54 0.62
CA LEU A 47 -22.21 -1.10 -0.76
C LEU A 47 -20.96 -0.36 -1.28
N ILE A 48 -20.31 0.44 -0.44
CA ILE A 48 -19.04 1.11 -0.77
C ILE A 48 -17.94 0.05 -1.00
N HIS A 49 -17.79 -0.91 -0.09
CA HIS A 49 -16.82 -2.02 -0.27
C HIS A 49 -17.09 -2.78 -1.57
N ALA A 50 -18.35 -3.12 -1.85
CA ALA A 50 -18.71 -3.76 -3.12
C ALA A 50 -18.36 -2.87 -4.33
N GLY A 51 -18.62 -1.56 -4.24
CA GLY A 51 -18.26 -0.59 -5.27
C GLY A 51 -16.77 -0.60 -5.58
N TRP A 52 -15.93 -0.61 -4.55
CA TRP A 52 -14.47 -0.67 -4.71
C TRP A 52 -13.97 -1.97 -5.33
N GLU A 53 -14.55 -3.11 -4.95
CA GLU A 53 -14.22 -4.39 -5.58
C GLU A 53 -14.65 -4.42 -7.06
N ARG A 54 -15.78 -3.82 -7.41
CA ARG A 54 -16.21 -3.68 -8.81
C ARG A 54 -15.27 -2.75 -9.59
N SER A 55 -14.86 -1.63 -9.02
CA SER A 55 -13.90 -0.71 -9.65
C SER A 55 -12.57 -1.41 -9.95
N GLN A 56 -12.01 -2.14 -8.97
CA GLN A 56 -10.78 -2.91 -9.15
C GLN A 56 -10.90 -4.00 -10.23
N ALA A 57 -12.09 -4.56 -10.44
CA ALA A 57 -12.38 -5.51 -11.50
C ALA A 57 -12.66 -4.86 -12.87
N GLY A 58 -12.56 -3.53 -12.99
CA GLY A 58 -12.86 -2.77 -14.21
C GLY A 58 -14.34 -2.52 -14.48
N ALA A 59 -15.23 -2.90 -13.55
CA ALA A 59 -16.68 -2.78 -13.68
C ALA A 59 -17.17 -1.41 -13.17
N HIS A 60 -16.61 -0.31 -13.69
CA HIS A 60 -16.80 1.06 -13.19
C HIS A 60 -18.27 1.53 -13.19
N ALA A 61 -19.07 1.14 -14.18
CA ALA A 61 -20.49 1.49 -14.21
C ALA A 61 -21.28 0.81 -13.08
N GLN A 62 -20.93 -0.43 -12.73
CA GLN A 62 -21.53 -1.16 -11.62
C GLN A 62 -21.06 -0.57 -10.28
N ALA A 63 -19.77 -0.24 -10.17
CA ALA A 63 -19.22 0.46 -9.02
C ALA A 63 -19.96 1.76 -8.74
N LEU A 64 -20.14 2.60 -9.76
CA LEU A 64 -20.88 3.86 -9.65
C LEU A 64 -22.32 3.67 -9.18
N ALA A 65 -23.01 2.64 -9.67
CA ALA A 65 -24.38 2.34 -9.24
C ALA A 65 -24.46 1.93 -7.75
N LEU A 66 -23.48 1.15 -7.28
CA LEU A 66 -23.40 0.74 -5.87
C LEU A 66 -23.10 1.94 -4.94
N LEU A 67 -22.17 2.80 -5.34
CA LEU A 67 -21.80 3.97 -4.57
C LEU A 67 -22.94 5.01 -4.51
N ARG A 68 -23.70 5.18 -5.60
CA ARG A 68 -24.93 6.01 -5.59
C ARG A 68 -26.00 5.47 -4.64
N ARG A 69 -26.19 4.14 -4.61
CA ARG A 69 -27.10 3.51 -3.64
C ARG A 69 -26.61 3.70 -2.20
N ALA A 70 -25.31 3.66 -1.95
CA ALA A 70 -24.75 3.96 -0.64
C ALA A 70 -25.02 5.42 -0.23
N LEU A 71 -24.81 6.36 -1.16
CA LEU A 71 -25.09 7.78 -0.95
C LEU A 71 -26.59 8.05 -0.66
N GLU A 72 -27.50 7.42 -1.41
CA GLU A 72 -28.95 7.54 -1.19
C GLU A 72 -29.40 7.05 0.19
N ARG A 73 -28.71 6.04 0.74
CA ARG A 73 -28.96 5.53 2.10
C ARG A 73 -28.41 6.48 3.17
N GLY A 74 -27.40 7.28 2.85
CA GLY A 74 -26.77 8.23 3.76
C GLY A 74 -26.00 7.54 4.89
N GLY A 75 -25.74 8.29 5.96
CA GLY A 75 -25.00 7.81 7.14
C GLY A 75 -23.56 8.31 7.19
N GLU A 76 -22.79 7.78 8.14
CA GLU A 76 -21.42 8.24 8.42
C GLU A 76 -20.48 8.13 7.22
N GLN A 77 -20.72 7.15 6.35
CA GLN A 77 -19.87 6.86 5.18
C GLN A 77 -20.24 7.65 3.92
N THR A 78 -21.13 8.65 4.03
CA THR A 78 -21.64 9.46 2.91
C THR A 78 -20.50 10.08 2.08
N ARG A 79 -19.50 10.67 2.75
CA ARG A 79 -18.37 11.33 2.07
C ARG A 79 -17.47 10.33 1.34
N ASN A 80 -17.23 9.16 1.92
CA ASN A 80 -16.50 8.08 1.24
C ASN A 80 -17.23 7.61 -0.03
N ALA A 81 -18.57 7.53 -0.01
CA ALA A 81 -19.35 7.23 -1.21
C ALA A 81 -19.23 8.35 -2.27
N GLN A 82 -19.24 9.63 -1.86
CA GLN A 82 -19.06 10.77 -2.77
C GLN A 82 -17.70 10.75 -3.46
N VAL A 83 -16.60 10.51 -2.73
CA VAL A 83 -15.25 10.34 -3.31
C VAL A 83 -15.26 9.24 -4.38
N GLY A 84 -15.79 8.06 -4.05
CA GLY A 84 -15.88 6.97 -5.01
C GLY A 84 -16.75 7.29 -6.23
N ILE A 85 -17.86 8.01 -6.06
CA ILE A 85 -18.69 8.46 -7.19
C ILE A 85 -17.87 9.35 -8.11
N ILE A 86 -17.13 10.32 -7.57
CA ILE A 86 -16.28 11.24 -8.35
C ILE A 86 -15.22 10.45 -9.11
N GLU A 87 -14.55 9.49 -8.45
CA GLU A 87 -13.58 8.60 -9.11
C GLU A 87 -14.20 7.88 -10.30
N GLN A 88 -15.32 7.18 -10.08
CA GLN A 88 -15.93 6.40 -11.15
C GLN A 88 -16.46 7.28 -12.29
N LEU A 89 -16.90 8.51 -12.01
CA LEU A 89 -17.29 9.46 -13.04
C LEU A 89 -16.11 9.85 -13.92
N TYR A 90 -14.94 10.15 -13.36
CA TYR A 90 -13.73 10.43 -14.14
C TYR A 90 -13.26 9.20 -14.91
N THR A 91 -13.22 8.02 -14.29
CA THR A 91 -12.81 6.78 -14.96
C THR A 91 -13.71 6.43 -16.16
N LEU A 92 -15.00 6.76 -16.08
CA LEU A 92 -15.96 6.58 -17.19
C LEU A 92 -15.92 7.72 -18.23
N GLY A 93 -15.04 8.71 -18.09
CA GLY A 93 -14.97 9.87 -18.98
C GLY A 93 -16.14 10.86 -18.85
N ARG A 94 -16.90 10.78 -17.75
CA ARG A 94 -18.05 11.66 -17.46
C ARG A 94 -17.59 12.93 -16.74
N THR A 95 -16.65 13.64 -17.34
CA THR A 95 -15.85 14.70 -16.70
C THR A 95 -16.72 15.83 -16.13
N SER A 96 -17.75 16.30 -16.85
CA SER A 96 -18.60 17.39 -16.35
C SER A 96 -19.40 17.00 -15.10
N GLU A 97 -19.87 15.75 -15.05
CA GLU A 97 -20.54 15.22 -13.87
C GLU A 97 -19.56 15.03 -12.71
N GLY A 98 -18.34 14.58 -13.01
CA GLY A 98 -17.25 14.46 -12.03
C GLY A 98 -16.91 15.81 -11.39
N HIS A 99 -16.79 16.87 -12.20
CA HIS A 99 -16.57 18.24 -11.71
C HIS A 99 -17.73 18.73 -10.85
N THR A 100 -18.96 18.51 -11.29
CA THR A 100 -20.16 18.92 -10.53
C THR A 100 -20.20 18.23 -9.16
N ALA A 101 -19.93 16.93 -9.11
CA ALA A 101 -19.91 16.16 -7.87
C ALA A 101 -18.74 16.57 -6.96
N ARG A 102 -17.56 16.84 -7.53
CA ARG A 102 -16.39 17.36 -6.81
C ARG A 102 -16.70 18.70 -6.15
N ASP A 103 -17.28 19.64 -6.89
CA ASP A 103 -17.54 20.98 -6.40
C ASP A 103 -18.64 20.98 -5.32
N ALA A 104 -19.63 20.09 -5.44
CA ALA A 104 -20.63 19.86 -4.40
C ALA A 104 -20.00 19.31 -3.11
N LEU A 105 -19.16 18.26 -3.22
CA LEU A 105 -18.43 17.72 -2.06
C LEU A 105 -17.53 18.79 -1.44
N ARG A 106 -16.87 19.62 -2.27
CA ARG A 106 -16.04 20.71 -1.78
C ARG A 106 -16.82 21.70 -0.93
N ALA A 107 -17.99 22.13 -1.40
CA ALA A 107 -18.84 23.04 -0.65
C ALA A 107 -19.31 22.43 0.69
N GLU A 108 -19.62 21.14 0.72
CA GLU A 108 -19.98 20.42 1.96
C GLU A 108 -18.82 20.37 2.96
N LEU A 109 -17.59 20.09 2.49
CA LEU A 109 -16.39 20.10 3.32
C LEU A 109 -16.06 21.51 3.82
N ASP A 110 -16.17 22.51 2.94
CA ASP A 110 -15.93 23.92 3.28
C ASP A 110 -16.90 24.40 4.38
N ALA A 111 -18.12 23.87 4.44
CA ALA A 111 -19.09 24.17 5.49
C ALA A 111 -18.96 23.32 6.77
N ALA A 112 -18.16 22.24 6.76
CA ALA A 112 -18.05 21.33 7.89
C ALA A 112 -17.15 21.89 9.00
N THR A 113 -17.54 21.69 10.26
CA THR A 113 -16.72 21.98 11.44
C THR A 113 -16.88 20.83 12.45
N PRO A 114 -15.79 20.18 12.88
CA PRO A 114 -14.40 20.39 12.47
C PRO A 114 -14.15 20.00 11.00
N PRO A 115 -13.04 20.47 10.38
CA PRO A 115 -12.70 20.10 9.01
C PRO A 115 -12.38 18.61 8.90
N ASP A 116 -12.90 17.98 7.85
CA ASP A 116 -12.68 16.55 7.56
C ASP A 116 -11.46 16.37 6.65
N LEU A 117 -10.27 16.49 7.28
CA LEU A 117 -8.98 16.44 6.59
C LEU A 117 -8.72 15.10 5.88
N TRP A 118 -9.32 14.01 6.36
CA TRP A 118 -9.28 12.70 5.71
C TRP A 118 -9.85 12.77 4.29
N ILE A 119 -11.05 13.32 4.13
CA ILE A 119 -11.69 13.41 2.81
C ILE A 119 -10.94 14.38 1.89
N TYR A 120 -10.36 15.46 2.42
CA TYR A 120 -9.46 16.30 1.62
C TYR A 120 -8.28 15.49 1.09
N ASN A 121 -7.63 14.66 1.92
CA ASN A 121 -6.50 13.83 1.50
C ASN A 121 -6.90 12.85 0.38
N GLU A 122 -8.02 12.14 0.54
CA GLU A 122 -8.53 11.21 -0.48
C GLU A 122 -8.81 11.92 -1.81
N MET A 123 -9.38 13.13 -1.77
CA MET A 123 -9.65 13.91 -2.98
C MET A 123 -8.39 14.43 -3.66
N VAL A 124 -7.35 14.79 -2.90
CA VAL A 124 -6.05 15.17 -3.46
C VAL A 124 -5.41 14.00 -4.18
N GLU A 125 -5.37 12.82 -3.56
CA GLU A 125 -4.83 11.60 -4.19
C GLU A 125 -5.58 11.28 -5.48
N LEU A 126 -6.91 11.34 -5.43
CA LEU A 126 -7.76 11.15 -6.59
C LEU A 126 -7.41 12.11 -7.73
N LEU A 127 -7.44 13.42 -7.47
CA LEU A 127 -7.23 14.44 -8.50
C LEU A 127 -5.84 14.38 -9.13
N SER A 128 -4.85 13.85 -8.41
CA SER A 128 -3.48 13.66 -8.87
C SER A 128 -3.28 12.40 -9.73
N GLU A 129 -4.15 11.40 -9.59
CA GLU A 129 -3.97 10.08 -10.23
C GLU A 129 -5.03 9.73 -11.30
N VAL A 130 -6.14 10.49 -11.43
CA VAL A 130 -7.16 10.26 -12.48
C VAL A 130 -6.58 10.38 -13.89
N THR A 131 -7.19 9.71 -14.87
CA THR A 131 -6.70 9.64 -16.27
C THR A 131 -6.44 11.02 -16.89
N ASP A 132 -7.30 11.99 -16.60
CA ASP A 132 -7.08 13.41 -16.88
C ASP A 132 -6.63 14.10 -15.60
N ALA A 133 -5.43 13.78 -15.13
CA ALA A 133 -4.89 14.30 -13.86
C ALA A 133 -5.02 15.83 -13.81
N GLN A 134 -5.49 16.32 -12.67
CA GLN A 134 -5.72 17.75 -12.40
C GLN A 134 -4.83 18.22 -11.25
N PRO A 135 -3.49 18.18 -11.40
CA PRO A 135 -2.57 18.49 -10.32
C PRO A 135 -2.75 19.91 -9.78
N GLN A 136 -3.17 20.87 -10.62
CA GLN A 136 -3.51 22.21 -10.14
C GLN A 136 -4.69 22.21 -9.16
N ALA A 137 -5.75 21.47 -9.48
CA ALA A 137 -6.89 21.33 -8.58
C ALA A 137 -6.51 20.55 -7.31
N ALA A 138 -5.67 19.52 -7.43
CA ALA A 138 -5.16 18.79 -6.27
C ALA A 138 -4.38 19.73 -5.32
N LEU A 139 -3.54 20.62 -5.86
CA LEU A 139 -2.80 21.61 -5.06
C LEU A 139 -3.75 22.58 -4.34
N GLU A 140 -4.77 23.11 -5.04
CA GLU A 140 -5.80 23.98 -4.44
C GLU A 140 -6.56 23.27 -3.30
N TRP A 141 -6.79 21.97 -3.42
CA TRP A 141 -7.39 21.15 -2.37
C TRP A 141 -6.45 20.98 -1.16
N CYS A 142 -5.18 20.65 -1.40
CA CYS A 142 -4.15 20.58 -0.36
C CYS A 142 -4.05 21.89 0.43
N GLU A 143 -3.84 23.01 -0.27
CA GLU A 143 -3.55 24.31 0.36
C GLU A 143 -4.72 24.79 1.20
N ALA A 144 -5.95 24.58 0.72
CA ALA A 144 -7.12 24.93 1.50
C ALA A 144 -7.29 24.05 2.75
N ALA A 145 -7.06 22.75 2.64
CA ALA A 145 -7.15 21.84 3.78
C ALA A 145 -6.11 22.18 4.86
N LEU A 146 -4.88 22.51 4.44
CA LEU A 146 -3.81 22.94 5.35
C LEU A 146 -4.14 24.28 6.02
N ALA A 147 -4.64 25.26 5.27
CA ALA A 147 -5.07 26.55 5.83
C ALA A 147 -6.17 26.37 6.89
N ARG A 148 -7.08 25.42 6.68
CA ARG A 148 -8.12 25.09 7.66
C ARG A 148 -7.56 24.38 8.89
N ALA A 149 -6.64 23.44 8.69
CA ALA A 149 -5.98 22.73 9.79
C ALA A 149 -5.21 23.69 10.72
N GLU A 150 -4.77 24.83 10.20
CA GLU A 150 -4.12 25.89 10.99
C GLU A 150 -5.11 26.84 11.68
N ALA A 151 -6.26 27.11 11.06
CA ALA A 151 -7.22 28.12 11.52
C ALA A 151 -8.25 27.58 12.52
N GLU A 152 -8.53 26.28 12.51
CA GLU A 152 -9.65 25.67 13.23
C GLU A 152 -9.20 24.57 14.21
N GLU A 153 -9.97 24.37 15.28
CA GLU A 153 -9.82 23.18 16.10
C GLU A 153 -10.16 21.94 15.26
N CYS A 154 -9.22 21.01 15.20
CA CYS A 154 -9.36 19.80 14.41
C CYS A 154 -9.55 18.56 15.31
N GLY A 155 -10.01 17.46 14.71
CA GLY A 155 -10.22 16.20 15.42
C GLY A 155 -8.90 15.55 15.90
N GLU A 156 -9.03 14.46 16.66
CA GLU A 156 -7.90 13.75 17.28
C GLU A 156 -6.86 13.25 16.24
N ASP A 157 -7.30 12.84 15.04
CA ASP A 157 -6.45 12.32 13.96
C ASP A 157 -5.92 13.41 13.00
N ALA A 158 -6.16 14.69 13.31
CA ALA A 158 -5.85 15.79 12.39
C ALA A 158 -4.37 15.94 12.07
N ALA A 159 -3.48 15.58 13.02
CA ALA A 159 -2.04 15.64 12.81
C ALA A 159 -1.59 14.68 11.69
N ASP A 160 -2.10 13.44 11.71
CA ASP A 160 -1.78 12.41 10.71
C ASP A 160 -2.32 12.79 9.33
N HIS A 161 -3.56 13.28 9.26
CA HIS A 161 -4.14 13.75 8.00
C HIS A 161 -3.46 15.00 7.46
N ARG A 162 -3.05 15.92 8.34
CA ARG A 162 -2.23 17.09 7.96
C ARG A 162 -0.89 16.66 7.38
N GLN A 163 -0.24 15.65 7.96
CA GLN A 163 1.01 15.12 7.42
C GLN A 163 0.80 14.47 6.05
N GLY A 164 -0.28 13.69 5.87
CA GLY A 164 -0.66 13.15 4.57
C GLY A 164 -0.85 14.23 3.51
N LEU A 165 -1.52 15.33 3.87
CA LEU A 165 -1.71 16.49 2.98
C LEU A 165 -0.40 17.18 2.60
N LEU A 166 0.58 17.30 3.51
CA LEU A 166 1.90 17.85 3.22
C LEU A 166 2.71 16.96 2.27
N ILE A 167 2.66 15.64 2.46
CA ILE A 167 3.29 14.66 1.55
C ILE A 167 2.65 14.73 0.16
N ASN A 168 1.31 14.75 0.09
CA ASN A 168 0.63 14.83 -1.20
C ASN A 168 0.88 16.19 -1.88
N ARG A 169 0.98 17.27 -1.12
CA ARG A 169 1.34 18.59 -1.63
C ARG A 169 2.72 18.59 -2.29
N SER A 170 3.75 18.02 -1.66
CA SER A 170 5.10 17.99 -2.24
C SER A 170 5.12 17.21 -3.57
N VAL A 171 4.43 16.08 -3.63
CA VAL A 171 4.26 15.27 -4.86
C VAL A 171 3.54 16.06 -5.96
N VAL A 172 2.44 16.75 -5.62
CA VAL A 172 1.67 17.54 -6.60
C VAL A 172 2.47 18.74 -7.11
N ARG A 173 3.24 19.40 -6.24
CA ARG A 173 4.12 20.52 -6.63
C ARG A 173 5.23 20.05 -7.57
N GLU A 174 5.82 18.88 -7.31
CA GLU A 174 6.78 18.24 -8.23
C GLU A 174 6.14 17.96 -9.61
N GLN A 175 4.91 17.42 -9.64
CA GLN A 175 4.18 17.20 -10.90
C GLN A 175 3.92 18.48 -11.70
N LEU A 176 3.78 19.61 -11.01
CA LEU A 176 3.61 20.94 -11.61
C LEU A 176 4.93 21.61 -11.99
N GLY A 177 6.08 21.00 -11.66
CA GLY A 177 7.41 21.59 -11.89
C GLY A 177 7.67 22.81 -10.99
N LEU A 178 7.03 22.86 -9.82
CA LEU A 178 7.27 23.91 -8.82
C LEU A 178 8.44 23.50 -7.93
N GLU A 179 9.27 24.48 -7.57
CA GLU A 179 10.37 24.27 -6.64
C GLU A 179 9.84 23.92 -5.23
N PRO A 180 10.46 22.95 -4.53
CA PRO A 180 10.11 22.63 -3.14
C PRO A 180 10.31 23.84 -2.22
N ASP A 181 9.30 24.17 -1.43
CA ASP A 181 9.40 25.22 -0.40
C ASP A 181 9.73 24.66 0.99
N GLU A 182 9.72 25.53 2.01
CA GLU A 182 10.08 25.15 3.38
C GLU A 182 9.24 24.00 3.94
N LEU A 183 7.97 23.90 3.55
CA LEU A 183 7.10 22.81 3.99
C LEU A 183 7.45 21.51 3.28
N ASP A 184 7.70 21.56 1.97
CA ASP A 184 8.09 20.38 1.19
C ASP A 184 9.44 19.85 1.67
N GLN A 185 10.40 20.74 1.94
CA GLN A 185 11.72 20.41 2.47
C GLN A 185 11.65 19.83 3.88
N ALA A 186 10.71 20.32 4.73
CA ALA A 186 10.51 19.77 6.06
C ALA A 186 10.00 18.32 6.01
N VAL A 187 9.07 18.01 5.09
CA VAL A 187 8.58 16.65 4.83
C VAL A 187 9.70 15.74 4.34
N GLU A 188 10.50 16.21 3.38
CA GLU A 188 11.64 15.45 2.86
C GLU A 188 12.67 15.19 3.96
N ALA A 189 13.02 16.21 4.75
CA ALA A 189 13.94 16.07 5.87
C ALA A 189 13.40 15.16 6.98
N GLU A 190 12.08 15.10 7.19
CA GLU A 190 11.45 14.16 8.11
C GLU A 190 11.53 12.74 7.58
N ALA A 191 11.19 12.51 6.31
CA ALA A 191 11.35 11.21 5.67
C ALA A 191 12.82 10.72 5.71
N ASP A 192 13.77 11.63 5.49
CA ASP A 192 15.20 11.35 5.61
C ASP A 192 15.62 11.06 7.05
N ARG A 193 15.08 11.80 8.03
CA ARG A 193 15.33 11.53 9.46
C ARG A 193 14.77 10.18 9.87
N ASP A 194 13.56 9.84 9.47
CA ASP A 194 12.95 8.54 9.76
C ASP A 194 13.78 7.42 9.12
N ALA A 195 14.24 7.62 7.88
CA ALA A 195 15.16 6.71 7.23
C ALA A 195 16.49 6.60 8.00
N LEU A 196 17.07 7.71 8.46
CA LEU A 196 18.30 7.74 9.25
C LEU A 196 18.12 7.18 10.66
N GLU A 197 16.98 7.35 11.31
CA GLU A 197 16.65 6.79 12.61
C GLU A 197 16.48 5.29 12.48
N VAL A 198 15.76 4.82 11.47
CA VAL A 198 15.73 3.40 11.12
C VAL A 198 17.17 2.91 10.92
N LEU A 199 17.98 3.59 10.11
CA LEU A 199 19.40 3.22 9.93
C LEU A 199 20.24 3.28 11.23
N GLY A 200 19.93 4.20 12.15
CA GLY A 200 20.59 4.39 13.43
C GLY A 200 20.22 3.31 14.45
N GLN A 201 18.94 3.01 14.60
CA GLN A 201 18.42 1.87 15.36
C GLN A 201 19.00 0.56 14.82
N LEU A 202 19.21 0.46 13.50
CA LEU A 202 19.92 -0.65 12.88
C LEU A 202 21.41 -0.68 13.25
N ARG A 203 22.10 0.47 13.30
CA ARG A 203 23.50 0.57 13.72
C ARG A 203 23.71 0.24 15.20
N ASP A 204 22.85 0.72 16.10
CA ASP A 204 22.96 0.42 17.53
C ASP A 204 22.71 -1.07 17.82
N ARG A 205 21.92 -1.74 16.99
CA ARG A 205 21.76 -3.21 17.01
C ARG A 205 22.96 -3.96 16.43
N LEU A 206 23.76 -3.33 15.56
CA LEU A 206 25.01 -3.87 15.02
C LEU A 206 26.19 -3.69 15.98
N ASP A 207 26.19 -2.61 16.79
CA ASP A 207 27.25 -2.30 17.78
C ASP A 207 27.06 -3.01 19.13
N ALA A 208 25.97 -3.77 19.31
CA ALA A 208 25.80 -4.66 20.47
C ALA A 208 26.86 -5.79 20.45
N PRO A 209 27.41 -6.22 21.61
CA PRO A 209 28.49 -7.20 21.66
C PRO A 209 28.09 -8.50 20.94
N LEU A 210 28.85 -8.82 19.90
CA LEU A 210 28.65 -10.01 19.06
C LEU A 210 28.84 -11.28 19.88
N SER A 211 27.81 -12.11 19.99
CA SER A 211 27.99 -13.56 20.19
C SER A 211 28.60 -14.16 18.92
N ASP A 212 29.33 -15.27 19.05
CA ASP A 212 30.16 -15.93 18.02
C ASP A 212 29.39 -16.44 16.76
N ASP A 213 28.11 -16.09 16.63
CA ASP A 213 27.28 -16.23 15.44
C ASP A 213 26.89 -14.81 14.97
N GLY A 214 27.52 -14.33 13.89
CA GLY A 214 27.40 -12.95 13.39
C GLY A 214 25.96 -12.48 13.06
N PRO A 215 25.75 -11.16 12.86
CA PRO A 215 24.42 -10.57 12.77
C PRO A 215 23.66 -11.06 11.52
N VAL A 216 22.41 -11.47 11.71
CA VAL A 216 21.54 -12.01 10.67
C VAL A 216 21.10 -10.90 9.70
N ASP A 217 21.70 -10.88 8.51
CA ASP A 217 21.13 -10.25 7.32
C ASP A 217 20.16 -11.27 6.68
N GLY A 218 18.87 -10.97 6.63
CA GLY A 218 17.91 -11.77 5.88
C GLY A 218 18.16 -11.60 4.39
N VAL A 219 18.52 -12.66 3.67
CA VAL A 219 18.70 -12.61 2.21
C VAL A 219 17.61 -13.44 1.54
N VAL A 220 16.90 -12.81 0.61
CA VAL A 220 15.82 -13.44 -0.16
C VAL A 220 16.21 -13.50 -1.63
N LEU A 221 16.47 -14.70 -2.13
CA LEU A 221 16.73 -14.94 -3.55
C LEU A 221 15.43 -14.96 -4.34
N ARG A 222 15.37 -14.13 -5.38
CA ARG A 222 14.29 -14.08 -6.37
C ARG A 222 14.81 -14.46 -7.75
N TRP A 223 14.23 -15.49 -8.34
CA TRP A 223 14.38 -15.75 -9.78
C TRP A 223 13.57 -14.73 -10.59
N THR A 224 14.14 -14.23 -11.69
CA THR A 224 13.40 -13.39 -12.64
C THR A 224 12.12 -14.07 -13.10
N ARG A 225 11.15 -13.29 -13.58
CA ARG A 225 9.88 -13.83 -14.10
C ARG A 225 10.09 -14.81 -15.26
N VAL A 226 11.15 -14.61 -16.03
CA VAL A 226 11.56 -15.48 -17.15
C VAL A 226 12.18 -16.80 -16.65
N ASP A 227 13.04 -16.74 -15.64
CA ASP A 227 13.80 -17.91 -15.16
C ASP A 227 13.06 -18.77 -14.14
N PHE A 228 12.07 -18.21 -13.43
CA PHE A 228 11.24 -18.96 -12.48
C PHE A 228 10.70 -20.31 -13.01
N PRO A 229 10.01 -20.37 -14.17
CA PRO A 229 9.50 -21.65 -14.68
C PRO A 229 10.64 -22.62 -15.06
N MET A 230 11.80 -22.10 -15.45
CA MET A 230 12.97 -22.92 -15.76
C MET A 230 13.61 -23.50 -14.50
N ALA A 231 13.74 -22.70 -13.42
CA ALA A 231 14.25 -23.15 -12.14
C ALA A 231 13.37 -24.28 -11.56
N ARG A 232 12.04 -24.15 -11.69
CA ARG A 232 11.10 -25.22 -11.29
C ARG A 232 11.24 -26.50 -12.08
N ARG A 233 11.47 -26.41 -13.39
CA ARG A 233 11.69 -27.58 -14.25
C ARG A 233 13.03 -28.27 -13.94
N ARG A 234 14.06 -27.48 -13.60
CA ARG A 234 15.40 -27.98 -13.34
C ARG A 234 15.52 -28.65 -11.97
N TRP A 235 14.81 -28.14 -10.95
CA TRP A 235 14.86 -28.66 -9.58
C TRP A 235 13.46 -28.84 -8.98
N PRO A 236 12.63 -29.74 -9.53
CA PRO A 236 11.22 -29.85 -9.15
C PRO A 236 11.04 -30.21 -7.68
N GLU A 237 11.88 -31.07 -7.13
CA GLU A 237 11.81 -31.54 -5.74
C GLU A 237 12.13 -30.43 -4.72
N THR A 238 13.04 -29.52 -5.08
CA THR A 238 13.53 -28.49 -4.15
C THR A 238 12.96 -27.09 -4.41
N THR A 239 11.98 -27.01 -5.32
CA THR A 239 11.24 -25.78 -5.66
C THR A 239 9.72 -25.95 -5.55
N VAL A 240 9.25 -27.08 -4.99
CA VAL A 240 7.82 -27.30 -4.66
C VAL A 240 7.27 -26.12 -3.86
N GLU A 241 8.04 -25.64 -2.90
CA GLU A 241 7.66 -24.51 -2.05
C GLU A 241 7.51 -23.20 -2.81
N TYR A 242 8.00 -23.06 -4.04
CA TYR A 242 7.81 -21.83 -4.80
C TYR A 242 6.36 -21.64 -5.27
N GLY A 243 5.58 -22.73 -5.40
CA GLY A 243 4.22 -22.69 -5.94
C GLY A 243 4.17 -22.80 -7.47
N ASP A 244 2.95 -22.73 -8.01
CA ASP A 244 2.69 -23.08 -9.41
C ASP A 244 2.84 -21.94 -10.42
N ASP A 245 2.64 -20.71 -9.95
CA ASP A 245 2.76 -19.48 -10.75
C ASP A 245 3.66 -18.45 -10.06
N TYR A 246 4.02 -17.41 -10.81
CA TYR A 246 4.97 -16.40 -10.35
C TYR A 246 4.38 -15.51 -9.25
N GLU A 247 3.08 -15.27 -9.29
CA GLU A 247 2.35 -14.45 -8.32
C GLU A 247 2.36 -15.11 -6.94
N THR A 248 2.13 -16.41 -6.88
CA THR A 248 2.22 -17.25 -5.69
C THR A 248 3.66 -17.28 -5.16
N TYR A 249 4.64 -17.42 -6.06
CA TYR A 249 6.06 -17.37 -5.71
C TYR A 249 6.43 -16.01 -5.09
N ALA A 250 6.04 -14.91 -5.72
CA ALA A 250 6.29 -13.57 -5.21
C ALA A 250 5.60 -13.32 -3.85
N ALA A 251 4.36 -13.74 -3.67
CA ALA A 251 3.67 -13.62 -2.38
C ALA A 251 4.39 -14.41 -1.26
N LYS A 252 4.99 -15.56 -1.57
CA LYS A 252 5.80 -16.33 -0.63
C LYS A 252 7.11 -15.63 -0.28
N LEU A 253 7.81 -15.08 -1.27
CA LEU A 253 9.03 -14.30 -1.02
C LEU A 253 8.75 -13.05 -0.18
N GLN A 254 7.62 -12.37 -0.42
CA GLN A 254 7.15 -11.24 0.39
C GLN A 254 6.97 -11.65 1.85
N ARG A 255 6.26 -12.76 2.11
CA ARG A 255 6.10 -13.30 3.47
C ARG A 255 7.41 -13.73 4.10
N THR A 256 8.36 -14.25 3.32
CA THR A 256 9.70 -14.59 3.83
C THR A 256 10.47 -13.34 4.22
N ALA A 257 10.43 -12.28 3.41
CA ALA A 257 11.05 -11.00 3.73
C ALA A 257 10.43 -10.36 4.99
N GLN A 258 9.10 -10.40 5.09
CA GLN A 258 8.37 -9.92 6.27
C GLN A 258 8.70 -10.76 7.51
N ARG A 259 8.77 -12.09 7.40
CA ARG A 259 9.20 -12.96 8.50
C ARG A 259 10.58 -12.57 9.00
N TRP A 260 11.56 -12.42 8.12
CA TRP A 260 12.91 -11.96 8.52
C TRP A 260 12.87 -10.63 9.28
N SER A 261 12.12 -9.65 8.77
CA SER A 261 11.94 -8.35 9.42
C SER A 261 11.30 -8.49 10.82
N THR A 262 10.21 -9.25 10.94
CA THR A 262 9.52 -9.47 12.22
C THR A 262 10.31 -10.33 13.21
N SER A 263 11.20 -11.21 12.71
CA SER A 263 12.11 -12.03 13.52
C SER A 263 13.38 -11.29 13.93
N GLY A 264 13.48 -10.00 13.63
CA GLY A 264 14.56 -9.14 14.12
C GLY A 264 15.83 -9.14 13.26
N ALA A 265 15.75 -9.58 11.99
CA ALA A 265 16.84 -9.40 11.04
C ALA A 265 17.16 -7.90 10.90
N VAL A 266 18.46 -7.56 10.89
CA VAL A 266 18.91 -6.17 10.82
C VAL A 266 18.54 -5.57 9.47
N ARG A 267 18.71 -6.33 8.39
CA ARG A 267 18.35 -5.91 7.04
C ARG A 267 17.78 -7.08 6.27
N VAL A 268 16.83 -6.81 5.37
CA VAL A 268 16.35 -7.79 4.40
C VAL A 268 16.75 -7.34 3.00
N ARG A 269 17.58 -8.14 2.33
CA ARG A 269 18.01 -7.90 0.94
C ARG A 269 17.24 -8.80 -0.02
N MET A 270 16.61 -8.19 -1.01
CA MET A 270 15.99 -8.89 -2.14
C MET A 270 17.01 -8.99 -3.27
N VAL A 271 17.49 -10.21 -3.52
CA VAL A 271 18.49 -10.50 -4.54
C VAL A 271 17.77 -11.03 -5.77
N THR A 272 17.72 -10.23 -6.84
CA THR A 272 17.21 -10.71 -8.13
C THR A 272 18.32 -11.43 -8.88
N SER A 273 18.01 -12.60 -9.45
CA SER A 273 18.96 -13.39 -10.21
C SER A 273 18.36 -14.09 -11.42
N THR A 274 19.19 -14.24 -12.46
CA THR A 274 18.93 -15.17 -13.57
C THR A 274 19.52 -16.55 -13.29
N LEU A 275 19.07 -17.57 -14.03
CA LEU A 275 19.70 -18.90 -13.97
C LEU A 275 21.13 -18.89 -14.53
N ALA A 276 21.40 -18.03 -15.52
CA ALA A 276 22.73 -17.91 -16.11
C ALA A 276 23.77 -17.42 -15.09
N ASP A 277 23.42 -16.41 -14.29
CA ASP A 277 24.30 -15.89 -13.23
C ASP A 277 24.55 -16.95 -12.15
N TYR A 278 23.53 -17.74 -11.82
CA TYR A 278 23.65 -18.85 -10.87
C TYR A 278 24.54 -19.97 -11.42
N ASP A 279 24.39 -20.34 -12.69
CA ASP A 279 25.23 -21.33 -13.35
C ASP A 279 26.70 -20.89 -13.37
N ALA A 280 26.96 -19.60 -13.63
CA ALA A 280 28.32 -19.04 -13.57
C ALA A 280 28.93 -19.16 -12.16
N TYR A 281 28.15 -18.85 -11.11
CA TYR A 281 28.59 -19.02 -9.73
C TYR A 281 28.90 -20.48 -9.41
N VAL A 282 27.99 -21.40 -9.76
CA VAL A 282 28.15 -22.83 -9.48
C VAL A 282 29.35 -23.43 -10.22
N GLN A 283 29.59 -23.00 -11.47
CA GLN A 283 30.80 -23.40 -12.21
C GLN A 283 32.08 -22.92 -11.52
N HIS A 284 32.05 -21.72 -10.94
CA HIS A 284 33.20 -21.16 -10.23
C HIS A 284 33.43 -21.79 -8.85
N SER A 285 32.36 -22.06 -8.09
CA SER A 285 32.44 -22.62 -6.74
C SER A 285 32.57 -24.14 -6.72
N GLY A 286 32.19 -24.83 -7.79
CA GLY A 286 32.18 -26.29 -7.88
C GLY A 286 31.06 -26.96 -7.06
N GLU A 287 30.07 -26.20 -6.62
CA GLU A 287 28.97 -26.70 -5.79
C GLU A 287 27.91 -27.47 -6.58
N ASN A 288 26.98 -28.15 -5.88
CA ASN A 288 25.87 -28.83 -6.54
C ASN A 288 24.72 -27.84 -6.84
N PRO A 289 24.37 -27.58 -8.11
CA PRO A 289 23.31 -26.63 -8.46
C PRO A 289 21.91 -27.06 -7.98
N GLY A 290 21.70 -28.36 -7.70
CA GLY A 290 20.43 -28.88 -7.22
C GLY A 290 20.17 -28.64 -5.73
N ASP A 291 21.22 -28.42 -4.95
CA ASP A 291 21.15 -28.27 -3.49
C ASP A 291 20.52 -26.91 -3.11
N PRO A 292 19.44 -26.88 -2.31
CA PRO A 292 18.89 -25.65 -1.75
C PRO A 292 19.94 -24.78 -1.04
N GLU A 293 20.89 -25.41 -0.36
CA GLU A 293 21.90 -24.70 0.43
C GLU A 293 22.87 -23.94 -0.47
N THR A 294 23.18 -24.48 -1.66
CA THR A 294 23.96 -23.76 -2.69
C THR A 294 23.24 -22.51 -3.17
N ARG A 295 21.90 -22.52 -3.26
CA ARG A 295 21.13 -21.31 -3.61
C ARG A 295 21.13 -20.27 -2.48
N ILE A 296 21.12 -20.70 -1.22
CA ILE A 296 21.24 -19.80 -0.06
C ILE A 296 22.64 -19.15 -0.04
N ARG A 297 23.71 -19.95 -0.17
CA ARG A 297 25.08 -19.44 -0.27
C ARG A 297 25.27 -18.50 -1.44
N TYR A 298 24.71 -18.84 -2.60
CA TYR A 298 24.71 -17.98 -3.78
C TYR A 298 24.03 -16.63 -3.51
N ALA A 299 22.85 -16.64 -2.88
CA ALA A 299 22.12 -15.42 -2.56
C ALA A 299 22.95 -14.50 -1.65
N SER A 300 23.56 -15.07 -0.60
CA SER A 300 24.43 -14.33 0.33
C SER A 300 25.73 -13.86 -0.31
N TRP A 301 26.30 -14.62 -1.24
CA TRP A 301 27.44 -14.18 -2.05
C TRP A 301 27.07 -13.01 -2.95
N ARG A 302 25.99 -13.14 -3.75
CA ARG A 302 25.54 -12.09 -4.67
C ARG A 302 25.16 -10.80 -3.93
N ALA A 303 24.56 -10.92 -2.75
CA ALA A 303 24.24 -9.78 -1.91
C ALA A 303 25.47 -9.00 -1.41
N ARG A 304 26.61 -9.66 -1.26
CA ARG A 304 27.88 -9.04 -0.85
C ARG A 304 28.65 -8.48 -2.04
N GLU A 305 28.77 -9.25 -3.12
CA GLU A 305 29.56 -8.85 -4.28
C GLU A 305 28.88 -7.78 -5.14
N PHE A 306 27.55 -7.83 -5.24
CA PHE A 306 26.75 -6.93 -6.08
C PHE A 306 25.80 -6.11 -5.22
N GLU A 307 26.29 -5.55 -4.11
CA GLU A 307 25.47 -4.82 -3.14
C GLU A 307 24.65 -3.70 -3.82
N GLN A 308 25.24 -3.00 -4.79
CA GLN A 308 24.58 -1.91 -5.54
C GLN A 308 23.45 -2.39 -6.46
N GLU A 309 23.41 -3.67 -6.80
CA GLU A 309 22.35 -4.30 -7.61
C GLU A 309 21.29 -5.00 -6.74
N THR A 310 21.50 -5.05 -5.42
CA THR A 310 20.52 -5.60 -4.49
C THR A 310 19.53 -4.57 -4.00
N LEU A 311 18.28 -4.99 -3.89
CA LEU A 311 17.20 -4.13 -3.44
C LEU A 311 16.99 -4.30 -1.93
N PHE A 312 16.99 -3.20 -1.19
CA PHE A 312 16.58 -3.19 0.21
C PHE A 312 15.07 -3.37 0.31
N TRP A 313 14.64 -4.31 1.15
CA TRP A 313 13.23 -4.55 1.43
C TRP A 313 12.86 -3.97 2.82
N PRO A 314 11.73 -3.26 2.95
CA PRO A 314 10.79 -2.92 1.89
C PRO A 314 11.33 -1.81 0.98
N PRO A 315 11.06 -1.86 -0.34
CA PRO A 315 11.33 -0.72 -1.21
C PRO A 315 10.40 0.46 -0.87
N ALA A 316 10.73 1.63 -1.41
CA ALA A 316 9.89 2.82 -1.29
C ALA A 316 8.44 2.54 -1.71
N ARG A 317 7.48 3.02 -0.91
CA ARG A 317 6.05 2.74 -1.06
C ARG A 317 5.51 3.07 -2.48
N ASN A 318 5.96 4.19 -3.06
CA ASN A 318 5.60 4.62 -4.42
C ASN A 318 6.59 4.18 -5.52
N GLY A 319 7.72 3.56 -5.15
CA GLY A 319 8.73 3.07 -6.09
C GLY A 319 8.29 1.80 -6.83
N PRO A 320 9.03 1.39 -7.87
CA PRO A 320 8.74 0.18 -8.62
C PRO A 320 8.78 -1.06 -7.72
N CYS A 321 7.82 -1.96 -7.89
CA CYS A 321 7.76 -3.19 -7.13
C CYS A 321 8.89 -4.15 -7.54
N TRP A 322 9.49 -4.79 -6.55
CA TRP A 322 10.63 -5.71 -6.71
C TRP A 322 10.35 -6.95 -7.58
N CYS A 323 9.08 -7.25 -7.87
CA CYS A 323 8.64 -8.44 -8.60
C CYS A 323 8.57 -8.26 -10.13
N GLU A 324 9.12 -7.16 -10.67
CA GLU A 324 9.10 -6.81 -12.10
C GLU A 324 7.69 -6.60 -12.70
N SER A 325 6.68 -6.35 -11.86
CA SER A 325 5.33 -6.06 -12.34
C SER A 325 5.20 -4.69 -13.03
N GLY A 326 6.19 -3.80 -12.86
CA GLY A 326 6.13 -2.41 -13.30
C GLY A 326 5.17 -1.52 -12.47
N ARG A 327 4.50 -2.08 -11.44
CA ARG A 327 3.56 -1.35 -10.57
C ARG A 327 4.28 -0.74 -9.38
N LYS A 328 3.69 0.31 -8.77
CA LYS A 328 4.12 0.84 -7.46
C LYS A 328 4.08 -0.28 -6.40
N TYR A 329 5.07 -0.35 -5.51
CA TYR A 329 5.15 -1.38 -4.47
C TYR A 329 3.88 -1.46 -3.61
N LYS A 330 3.34 -0.30 -3.17
CA LYS A 330 2.09 -0.23 -2.37
C LYS A 330 0.85 -0.80 -3.04
N LYS A 331 0.84 -0.88 -4.37
CA LYS A 331 -0.27 -1.45 -5.16
C LYS A 331 0.08 -2.84 -5.70
N CYS A 332 1.16 -3.46 -5.24
CA CYS A 332 1.61 -4.77 -5.73
C CYS A 332 2.03 -5.67 -4.56
N CYS A 333 3.28 -6.10 -4.46
CA CYS A 333 3.69 -6.98 -3.36
C CYS A 333 3.61 -6.31 -1.98
N GLY A 334 3.59 -4.98 -1.90
CA GLY A 334 3.41 -4.23 -0.66
C GLY A 334 1.96 -3.86 -0.36
N ASP A 335 1.00 -4.34 -1.16
CA ASP A 335 -0.43 -4.13 -0.92
C ASP A 335 -0.87 -4.93 0.31
N PRO A 336 -1.41 -4.28 1.37
CA PRO A 336 -1.89 -4.96 2.56
C PRO A 336 -2.96 -6.02 2.25
N ALA A 337 -3.73 -5.88 1.16
CA ALA A 337 -4.73 -6.86 0.76
C ALA A 337 -4.13 -8.16 0.17
N ARG A 338 -2.80 -8.21 -0.06
CA ARG A 338 -2.07 -9.38 -0.59
C ARG A 338 -1.19 -10.09 0.44
N ASN A 339 -0.95 -9.45 1.59
CA ASN A 339 -0.04 -9.91 2.65
C ASN A 339 -0.78 -10.32 3.92
#